data_AF-A0AAU3JPJ4-F1
#
_entry.id   AF-A0AAU3JPJ4-F1
#
_cell.length_a   1.000
_cell.length_b   1.000
_cell.length_c   1.000
_cell.angle_alpha   90.00
_cell.angle_beta   90.00
_cell.angle_gamma   90.00
#
_symmetry.space_group_name_H-M   'P 1'
#
loop_
_entity.id
_entity.type
_entity.pdbx_description
1 polymer ?
#
loop_
_entity_poly.entity_id
_entity_poly.type
_entity_poly.pdbx_seq_one_letter_code
_entity_poly.pdbx_strand_id
1 'polypeptide(L)'
;MTHPFEHLDPAQTVQVLPRHLAGPGAADPCRAWALPFDEGWPFAQTDNGTAAAFSPCLRLQTTYEPQPDKPSKGTWTISAHRAPSTPPAWRITFDATTPVELLHDVHTELLDLYLEDRHSDQDRLFQHETAPHEAYVPLLTRGWSHDVKTDGTQTFLTPEGLGGLRHRYAISGSSEPAWRAWADTRANRTGRRTSRSPRPPPSSRPSPPH
;
A
#
# COMPACT_ATOMS: atom_id res chain seq x y z
N MET A 1 -19.81 22.95 21.73
CA MET A 1 -20.24 21.82 20.88
C MET A 1 -19.32 20.66 21.19
N THR A 2 -19.83 19.64 21.88
CA THR A 2 -19.07 18.45 22.27
C THR A 2 -18.95 17.53 21.06
N HIS A 3 -17.75 17.06 20.72
CA HIS A 3 -17.59 16.20 19.55
C HIS A 3 -18.23 14.83 19.82
N PRO A 4 -19.05 14.28 18.91
CA PRO A 4 -19.80 13.03 19.14
C PRO A 4 -18.92 11.78 19.35
N PHE A 5 -17.61 11.90 19.13
CA PHE A 5 -16.64 10.83 19.33
C PHE A 5 -15.92 10.88 20.69
N GLU A 6 -16.13 11.93 21.51
CA GLU A 6 -15.40 12.10 22.79
C GLU A 6 -15.87 11.17 23.91
N HIS A 7 -17.03 10.51 23.75
CA HIS A 7 -17.64 9.65 24.76
C HIS A 7 -17.81 8.18 24.32
N LEU A 8 -17.20 7.78 23.21
CA LEU A 8 -17.27 6.38 22.77
C LEU A 8 -16.34 5.52 23.62
N ASP A 9 -16.87 4.42 24.14
CA ASP A 9 -16.04 3.36 24.72
C ASP A 9 -15.13 2.79 23.61
N PRO A 10 -13.82 2.59 23.86
CA PRO A 10 -12.91 1.96 22.89
C PRO A 10 -13.40 0.63 22.29
N ALA A 11 -14.25 -0.13 23.00
CA ALA A 11 -14.85 -1.37 22.54
C ALA A 11 -16.20 -1.20 21.81
N GLN A 12 -16.75 0.01 21.80
CA GLN A 12 -18.06 0.29 21.21
C GLN A 12 -18.00 0.25 19.68
N THR A 13 -18.79 -0.65 19.09
CA THR A 13 -18.98 -0.69 17.64
C THR A 13 -19.92 0.43 17.22
N VAL A 14 -19.48 1.28 16.29
CA VAL A 14 -20.29 2.36 15.72
C VAL A 14 -20.50 2.14 14.24
N GLN A 15 -21.72 2.39 13.76
CA GLN A 15 -21.99 2.43 12.33
C GLN A 15 -21.53 3.78 11.78
N VAL A 16 -20.56 3.75 10.87
CA VAL A 16 -20.01 4.96 10.27
C VAL A 16 -20.40 5.00 8.79
N LEU A 17 -20.95 6.13 8.37
CA LEU A 17 -21.18 6.47 6.98
C LEU A 17 -20.44 7.78 6.67
N PRO A 18 -19.67 7.83 5.56
CA PRO A 18 -19.41 6.75 4.60
C PRO A 18 -18.49 5.64 5.15
N ARG A 19 -18.65 4.40 4.63
CA ARG A 19 -18.02 3.17 5.14
C ARG A 19 -16.49 3.21 5.20
N HIS A 20 -15.82 3.97 4.33
CA HIS A 20 -14.37 4.12 4.35
C HIS A 20 -13.85 4.83 5.62
N LEU A 21 -14.73 5.51 6.38
CA LEU A 21 -14.42 6.07 7.69
C LEU A 21 -14.56 5.06 8.84
N ALA A 22 -15.07 3.84 8.57
CA ALA A 22 -15.17 2.77 9.56
C ALA A 22 -13.82 2.04 9.80
N GLY A 23 -12.76 2.44 9.09
CA GLY A 23 -11.45 1.79 9.15
C GLY A 23 -11.33 0.59 8.21
N PRO A 24 -10.26 -0.21 8.33
CA PRO A 24 -9.94 -1.30 7.39
C PRO A 24 -11.00 -2.40 7.30
N GLY A 25 -11.85 -2.55 8.32
CA GLY A 25 -12.73 -3.70 8.46
C GLY A 25 -11.98 -4.98 8.82
N ALA A 26 -12.67 -6.12 8.77
CA ALA A 26 -12.02 -7.43 8.90
C ALA A 26 -11.19 -7.70 7.64
N ALA A 27 -9.97 -8.20 7.83
CA ALA A 27 -9.10 -8.66 6.74
C ALA A 27 -9.61 -10.01 6.21
N ASP A 28 -10.66 -9.95 5.40
CA ASP A 28 -11.26 -11.09 4.70
C ASP A 28 -10.76 -11.13 3.26
N PRO A 29 -9.90 -12.09 2.90
CA PRO A 29 -9.37 -12.22 1.55
C PRO A 29 -10.44 -12.36 0.47
N CYS A 30 -11.53 -13.08 0.73
CA CYS A 30 -12.61 -13.28 -0.24
C CYS A 30 -13.39 -11.98 -0.51
N ARG A 31 -13.38 -11.05 0.45
CA ARG A 31 -13.97 -9.73 0.31
C ARG A 31 -13.00 -8.72 -0.31
N ALA A 32 -11.70 -8.87 -0.05
CA ALA A 32 -10.66 -7.99 -0.59
C ALA A 32 -10.33 -8.31 -2.05
N TRP A 33 -10.44 -9.57 -2.46
CA TRP A 33 -10.06 -10.07 -3.76
C TRP A 33 -11.31 -10.34 -4.58
N ALA A 34 -11.61 -9.45 -5.53
CA ALA A 34 -12.71 -9.59 -6.48
C ALA A 34 -12.44 -10.67 -7.54
N LEU A 35 -11.88 -11.83 -7.16
CA LEU A 35 -11.45 -12.89 -8.06
C LEU A 35 -12.54 -13.95 -8.24
N PRO A 36 -12.66 -14.58 -9.42
CA PRO A 36 -13.69 -15.58 -9.68
C PRO A 36 -13.25 -16.95 -9.14
N PHE A 37 -13.29 -17.11 -7.82
CA PHE A 37 -12.91 -18.35 -7.13
C PHE A 37 -13.74 -19.56 -7.59
N ASP A 38 -15.02 -19.33 -7.89
CA ASP A 38 -15.93 -20.37 -8.39
C ASP A 38 -15.60 -20.83 -9.82
N GLU A 39 -14.75 -20.09 -10.54
CA GLU A 39 -14.28 -20.42 -11.90
C GLU A 39 -12.91 -21.11 -11.89
N GLY A 40 -12.51 -21.66 -10.74
CA GLY A 40 -11.31 -22.47 -10.61
C GLY A 40 -10.03 -21.67 -10.42
N TRP A 41 -10.12 -20.42 -9.97
CA TRP A 41 -8.96 -19.67 -9.50
C TRP A 41 -8.45 -20.29 -8.20
N PRO A 42 -7.20 -20.80 -8.16
CA PRO A 42 -6.68 -21.40 -6.95
C PRO A 42 -6.66 -20.40 -5.80
N PHE A 43 -7.25 -20.79 -4.67
CA PHE A 43 -7.25 -20.04 -3.42
C PHE A 43 -6.82 -20.97 -2.29
N ALA A 44 -5.94 -20.48 -1.43
CA ALA A 44 -5.53 -21.18 -0.22
C ALA A 44 -5.46 -20.19 0.94
N GLN A 45 -5.94 -20.62 2.10
CA GLN A 45 -5.82 -19.87 3.35
C GLN A 45 -5.43 -20.84 4.46
N THR A 46 -4.44 -20.44 5.26
CA THR A 46 -3.96 -21.19 6.42
C THR A 46 -4.66 -20.71 7.69
N ASP A 47 -4.60 -21.52 8.76
CA ASP A 47 -5.25 -21.21 10.03
C ASP A 47 -4.76 -19.92 10.70
N ASN A 48 -3.51 -19.52 10.42
CA ASN A 48 -2.94 -18.26 10.90
C ASN A 48 -3.47 -17.02 10.14
N GLY A 49 -4.31 -17.21 9.12
CA GLY A 49 -4.90 -16.16 8.30
C GLY A 49 -4.08 -15.76 7.07
N THR A 50 -2.89 -16.35 6.84
CA THR A 50 -2.16 -16.15 5.57
C THR A 50 -3.00 -16.71 4.44
N ALA A 51 -3.13 -15.94 3.36
CA ALA A 51 -3.91 -16.35 2.20
C ALA A 51 -3.14 -16.07 0.91
N ALA A 52 -3.46 -16.83 -0.13
CA ALA A 52 -2.97 -16.61 -1.47
C ALA A 52 -4.01 -17.00 -2.51
N ALA A 53 -4.04 -16.25 -3.61
CA ALA A 53 -4.81 -16.60 -4.80
C ALA A 53 -4.01 -16.34 -6.08
N PHE A 54 -4.32 -17.11 -7.12
CA PHE A 54 -3.56 -17.09 -8.36
C PHE A 54 -4.51 -17.10 -9.57
N SER A 55 -4.13 -16.36 -10.60
CA SER A 55 -4.70 -16.59 -11.94
C SER A 55 -4.33 -17.98 -12.46
N PRO A 56 -5.16 -18.62 -13.30
CA PRO A 56 -4.88 -19.95 -13.85
C PRO A 56 -3.54 -20.07 -14.60
N CYS A 57 -3.07 -18.98 -15.20
CA CYS A 57 -1.79 -18.92 -15.91
C CYS A 57 -0.62 -18.45 -15.04
N LEU A 58 -0.82 -18.28 -13.72
CA LEU A 58 0.18 -17.84 -12.74
C LEU A 58 0.83 -16.49 -13.09
N ARG A 59 0.17 -15.65 -13.90
CA ARG A 59 0.65 -14.32 -14.28
C ARG A 59 0.23 -13.24 -13.28
N LEU A 60 -0.93 -13.38 -12.65
CA LEU A 60 -1.39 -12.54 -11.55
C LEU A 60 -1.46 -13.37 -10.28
N GLN A 61 -0.86 -12.87 -9.20
CA GLN A 61 -0.86 -13.48 -7.86
C GLN A 61 -1.21 -12.41 -6.82
N THR A 62 -2.03 -12.78 -5.85
CA THR A 62 -2.30 -11.96 -4.67
C THR A 62 -2.06 -12.76 -3.40
N THR A 63 -1.52 -12.12 -2.36
CA THR A 63 -1.29 -12.72 -1.06
C THR A 63 -1.64 -11.76 0.07
N TYR A 64 -2.04 -12.33 1.20
CA TYR A 64 -2.22 -11.63 2.45
C TYR A 64 -1.37 -12.31 3.51
N GLU A 65 -0.51 -11.54 4.17
CA GLU A 65 0.32 -12.01 5.28
C GLU A 65 -0.04 -11.22 6.55
N PRO A 66 -0.72 -11.83 7.53
CA PRO A 66 -1.02 -11.22 8.83
C PRO A 66 0.27 -10.91 9.60
N GLN A 67 0.33 -9.73 10.21
CA GLN A 67 1.46 -9.27 11.02
C GLN A 67 0.94 -8.50 12.25
N PRO A 68 0.27 -9.17 13.20
CA PRO A 68 -0.49 -8.51 14.27
C PRO A 68 0.37 -7.62 15.18
N ASP A 69 1.64 -7.98 15.33
CA ASP A 69 2.62 -7.25 16.15
C ASP A 69 3.13 -5.96 15.48
N LYS A 70 2.89 -5.79 14.18
CA LYS A 70 3.30 -4.59 13.45
C LYS A 70 2.18 -3.56 13.42
N PRO A 71 2.50 -2.25 13.35
CA PRO A 71 1.50 -1.21 13.15
C PRO A 71 0.63 -1.40 11.91
N SER A 72 1.19 -1.98 10.85
CA SER A 72 0.47 -2.27 9.59
C SER A 72 -0.52 -3.43 9.71
N LYS A 73 -0.46 -4.24 10.78
CA LYS A 73 -1.31 -5.42 11.07
C LYS A 73 -1.24 -6.57 10.07
N GLY A 74 -0.63 -6.35 8.92
CA GLY A 74 -0.42 -7.32 7.86
C GLY A 74 0.03 -6.63 6.60
N THR A 75 0.20 -7.40 5.53
CA THR A 75 0.55 -6.89 4.21
C THR A 75 -0.23 -7.65 3.15
N TRP A 76 -0.96 -6.90 2.33
CA TRP A 76 -1.50 -7.39 1.08
C TRP A 76 -0.46 -7.18 -0.01
N THR A 77 -0.25 -8.17 -0.86
CA THR A 77 0.69 -8.10 -1.97
C THR A 77 0.01 -8.57 -3.24
N ILE A 78 0.11 -7.78 -4.29
CA ILE A 78 -0.30 -8.15 -5.65
C ILE A 78 0.95 -8.13 -6.52
N SER A 79 1.19 -9.21 -7.26
CA SER A 79 2.35 -9.34 -8.15
C SER A 79 1.89 -9.78 -9.53
N ALA A 80 2.46 -9.18 -10.57
CA ALA A 80 2.29 -9.68 -11.92
C ALA A 80 3.61 -10.17 -12.53
N HIS A 81 3.51 -11.26 -13.26
CA HIS A 81 4.61 -12.01 -13.84
C HIS A 81 4.43 -12.10 -15.35
N ARG A 82 5.50 -11.86 -16.11
CA ARG A 82 5.45 -11.98 -17.58
C ARG A 82 5.24 -13.43 -18.01
N ALA A 83 5.80 -14.37 -17.24
CA ALA A 83 5.61 -15.80 -17.42
C ALA A 83 5.55 -16.53 -16.07
N PRO A 84 4.96 -17.74 -16.01
CA PRO A 84 4.96 -18.56 -14.80
C PRO A 84 6.37 -18.72 -14.22
N SER A 85 6.48 -18.65 -12.90
CA SER A 85 7.74 -18.84 -12.16
C SER A 85 8.87 -17.85 -12.49
N THR A 86 8.57 -16.74 -13.16
CA THR A 86 9.52 -15.63 -13.34
C THR A 86 9.47 -14.66 -12.16
N PRO A 87 10.53 -13.87 -11.90
CA PRO A 87 10.42 -12.73 -11.01
C PRO A 87 9.29 -11.79 -11.47
N PRO A 88 8.56 -11.17 -10.54
CA PRO A 88 7.45 -10.31 -10.91
C PRO A 88 7.94 -9.07 -11.67
N ALA A 89 7.25 -8.73 -12.74
CA ALA A 89 7.54 -7.52 -13.50
C ALA A 89 7.21 -6.26 -12.69
N TRP A 90 6.23 -6.35 -11.79
CA TRP A 90 5.87 -5.32 -10.84
C TRP A 90 5.18 -5.90 -9.62
N ARG A 91 5.17 -5.12 -8.53
CA ARG A 91 4.48 -5.46 -7.28
C ARG A 91 3.76 -4.27 -6.69
N ILE A 92 2.55 -4.51 -6.18
CA ILE A 92 1.78 -3.55 -5.38
C ILE A 92 1.65 -4.12 -3.98
N THR A 93 1.85 -3.29 -2.96
CA THR A 93 1.67 -3.68 -1.56
C THR A 93 0.75 -2.72 -0.83
N PHE A 94 -0.08 -3.25 0.05
CA PHE A 94 -0.94 -2.45 0.92
C PHE A 94 -0.74 -2.91 2.35
N ASP A 95 -0.68 -1.97 3.28
CA ASP A 95 -0.75 -2.30 4.70
C ASP A 95 -2.17 -2.79 5.02
N ALA A 96 -2.33 -3.71 5.99
CA ALA A 96 -3.65 -4.25 6.36
C ALA A 96 -4.59 -3.23 7.01
N THR A 97 -4.09 -2.02 7.27
CA THR A 97 -4.89 -0.85 7.67
C THR A 97 -5.58 -0.16 6.50
N THR A 98 -5.30 -0.56 5.25
CA THR A 98 -5.98 -0.06 4.06
C THR A 98 -7.45 -0.50 4.06
N PRO A 99 -8.41 0.42 3.82
CA PRO A 99 -9.81 0.07 3.63
C PRO A 99 -10.00 -1.07 2.63
N VAL A 100 -10.76 -2.11 3.01
CA VAL A 100 -10.99 -3.28 2.17
C VAL A 100 -11.65 -2.93 0.83
N GLU A 101 -12.42 -1.84 0.78
CA GLU A 101 -13.04 -1.35 -0.44
C GLU A 101 -12.00 -0.87 -1.46
N LEU A 102 -10.94 -0.19 -1.01
CA LEU A 102 -9.85 0.22 -1.92
C LEU A 102 -9.07 -0.99 -2.44
N LEU A 103 -8.88 -2.02 -1.60
CA LEU A 103 -8.29 -3.27 -2.04
C LEU A 103 -9.17 -3.96 -3.08
N HIS A 104 -10.47 -4.02 -2.83
CA HIS A 104 -11.45 -4.60 -3.75
C HIS A 104 -11.42 -3.89 -5.10
N ASP A 105 -11.54 -2.56 -5.11
CA ASP A 105 -11.54 -1.76 -6.35
C ASP A 105 -10.26 -1.97 -7.16
N VAL A 106 -9.09 -1.99 -6.51
CA VAL A 106 -7.82 -2.28 -7.20
C VAL A 106 -7.80 -3.70 -7.79
N HIS A 107 -8.32 -4.70 -7.08
CA HIS A 107 -8.38 -6.07 -7.61
C HIS A 107 -9.38 -6.18 -8.77
N THR A 108 -10.52 -5.47 -8.72
CA THR A 108 -11.49 -5.42 -9.81
C THR A 108 -10.85 -4.87 -11.08
N GLU A 109 -10.21 -3.69 -11.01
CA GLU A 109 -9.56 -3.08 -12.16
C GLU A 109 -8.44 -3.97 -12.73
N LEU A 110 -7.65 -4.62 -11.86
CA LEU A 110 -6.60 -5.55 -12.31
C LEU A 110 -7.17 -6.83 -12.93
N LEU A 111 -8.31 -7.31 -12.45
CA LEU A 111 -8.99 -8.46 -13.04
C LEU A 111 -9.52 -8.11 -14.43
N ASP A 112 -10.13 -6.94 -14.59
CA ASP A 112 -10.63 -6.48 -15.89
C ASP A 112 -9.50 -6.39 -16.91
N LEU A 113 -8.37 -5.75 -16.56
CA LEU A 113 -7.18 -5.71 -17.41
C LEU A 113 -6.64 -7.11 -17.75
N TYR A 114 -6.61 -8.02 -16.77
CA TYR A 114 -6.18 -9.40 -16.98
C TYR A 114 -7.08 -10.16 -17.97
N LEU A 115 -8.39 -10.00 -17.84
CA LEU A 115 -9.37 -10.66 -18.71
C LEU A 115 -9.33 -10.07 -20.12
N GLU A 116 -9.19 -8.75 -20.25
CA GLU A 116 -9.00 -8.08 -21.54
C GLU A 116 -7.75 -8.60 -22.27
N ASP A 117 -6.60 -8.65 -21.59
CA ASP A 117 -5.34 -9.17 -22.15
C ASP A 117 -5.47 -10.65 -22.55
N ARG A 118 -6.20 -11.46 -21.80
CA ARG A 118 -6.43 -12.87 -22.13
C ARG A 118 -7.20 -13.06 -23.44
N HIS A 119 -8.03 -12.09 -23.81
CA HIS A 119 -8.88 -12.12 -25.00
C HIS A 119 -8.36 -11.23 -26.14
N SER A 120 -7.13 -10.72 -26.02
CA SER A 120 -6.53 -9.74 -26.94
C SER A 120 -5.07 -10.08 -27.20
N ASP A 121 -4.47 -9.44 -28.21
CA ASP A 121 -3.02 -9.44 -28.45
C ASP A 121 -2.31 -8.34 -27.64
N GLN A 122 -3.00 -7.74 -26.66
CA GLN A 122 -2.50 -6.66 -25.82
C GLN A 122 -1.86 -7.21 -24.52
N ASP A 123 -0.97 -6.42 -23.92
CA ASP A 123 -0.26 -6.74 -22.67
C ASP A 123 -0.43 -5.57 -21.69
N ARG A 124 -1.68 -5.10 -21.50
CA ARG A 124 -2.06 -3.93 -20.69
C ARG A 124 -1.64 -4.03 -19.24
N LEU A 125 -1.57 -5.24 -18.70
CA LEU A 125 -0.98 -5.48 -17.37
C LEU A 125 0.48 -5.02 -17.27
N PHE A 126 1.21 -4.90 -18.38
CA PHE A 126 2.64 -4.57 -18.38
C PHE A 126 2.99 -3.36 -19.25
N GLN A 127 2.08 -2.93 -20.11
CA GLN A 127 2.27 -1.83 -21.05
C GLN A 127 1.03 -0.96 -21.05
N HIS A 128 1.18 0.31 -20.69
CA HIS A 128 0.12 1.29 -20.80
C HIS A 128 0.65 2.47 -21.62
N GLU A 129 -0.17 2.99 -22.53
CA GLU A 129 0.20 4.12 -23.41
C GLU A 129 0.30 5.45 -22.64
N THR A 130 -0.21 5.48 -21.41
CA THR A 130 -0.22 6.68 -20.55
C THR A 130 1.18 7.04 -20.13
N ALA A 131 1.57 8.28 -20.39
CA ALA A 131 2.88 8.77 -19.96
C ALA A 131 2.96 8.70 -18.43
N PRO A 132 4.07 8.23 -17.82
CA PRO A 132 4.13 7.97 -16.38
C PRO A 132 3.74 9.15 -15.49
N HIS A 133 3.96 10.39 -15.94
CA HIS A 133 3.62 11.58 -15.18
C HIS A 133 2.10 11.86 -15.14
N GLU A 134 1.36 11.45 -16.17
CA GLU A 134 -0.10 11.63 -16.26
C GLU A 134 -0.82 10.77 -15.21
N ALA A 135 -0.26 9.62 -14.86
CA ALA A 135 -0.79 8.73 -13.83
C ALA A 135 -0.92 9.40 -12.45
N TYR A 136 -0.15 10.46 -12.17
CA TYR A 136 -0.19 11.18 -10.88
C TYR A 136 -1.04 12.44 -10.89
N VAL A 137 -1.47 12.92 -12.07
CA VAL A 137 -2.28 14.14 -12.19
C VAL A 137 -3.52 14.10 -11.28
N PRO A 138 -4.26 12.99 -11.16
CA PRO A 138 -5.41 12.92 -10.26
C PRO A 138 -5.08 13.13 -8.78
N LEU A 139 -3.88 12.73 -8.33
CA LEU A 139 -3.43 12.90 -6.94
C LEU A 139 -3.05 14.37 -6.71
N LEU A 140 -2.24 14.93 -7.60
CA LEU A 140 -1.79 16.32 -7.53
C LEU A 140 -2.96 17.31 -7.59
N THR A 141 -3.95 17.03 -8.44
CA THR A 141 -5.16 17.85 -8.59
C THR A 141 -6.03 17.82 -7.33
N ARG A 142 -5.97 16.75 -6.55
CA ARG A 142 -6.66 16.59 -5.26
C ARG A 142 -5.85 17.14 -4.07
N GLY A 143 -4.77 17.87 -4.33
CA GLY A 143 -3.96 18.53 -3.30
C GLY A 143 -3.02 17.59 -2.55
N TRP A 144 -2.74 16.40 -3.07
CA TRP A 144 -1.74 15.53 -2.47
C TRP A 144 -0.35 16.17 -2.56
N SER A 145 0.40 16.11 -1.47
CA SER A 145 1.82 16.54 -1.49
C SER A 145 2.67 15.51 -2.22
N HIS A 146 3.79 15.95 -2.78
CA HIS A 146 4.71 15.11 -3.55
C HIS A 146 6.16 15.34 -3.11
N ASP A 147 6.87 14.26 -2.83
CA ASP A 147 8.30 14.23 -2.49
C ASP A 147 9.01 13.23 -3.40
N VAL A 148 10.14 13.64 -3.97
CA VAL A 148 10.96 12.80 -4.85
C VAL A 148 12.36 12.69 -4.28
N LYS A 149 12.84 11.45 -4.18
CA LYS A 149 14.20 11.14 -3.73
C LYS A 149 15.07 10.75 -4.91
N THR A 150 16.37 10.98 -4.76
CA THR A 150 17.40 10.61 -5.75
C THR A 150 17.55 9.10 -5.91
N ASP A 151 17.01 8.31 -4.99
CA ASP A 151 16.99 6.84 -5.02
C ASP A 151 15.84 6.26 -5.86
N GLY A 152 15.14 7.11 -6.62
CA GLY A 152 14.04 6.72 -7.50
C GLY A 152 12.73 6.41 -6.80
N THR A 153 12.62 6.85 -5.54
CA THR A 153 11.37 6.78 -4.79
C THR A 153 10.62 8.10 -4.89
N GLN A 154 9.34 8.02 -5.25
CA GLN A 154 8.39 9.13 -5.17
C GLN A 154 7.33 8.80 -4.13
N THR A 155 6.98 9.78 -3.30
CA THR A 155 5.99 9.64 -2.24
C THR A 155 4.92 10.72 -2.40
N PHE A 156 3.67 10.29 -2.37
CA PHE A 156 2.49 11.14 -2.36
C PHE A 156 1.80 10.98 -1.01
N LEU A 157 1.42 12.09 -0.38
CA LEU A 157 0.65 12.06 0.87
C LEU A 157 -0.67 12.78 0.67
N THR A 158 -1.71 12.24 1.30
CA THR A 158 -3.02 12.91 1.35
C THR A 158 -2.88 14.30 1.99
N PRO A 159 -3.79 15.25 1.70
CA PRO A 159 -3.75 16.60 2.28
C PRO A 159 -3.66 16.62 3.81
N GLU A 160 -4.31 15.67 4.47
CA GLU A 160 -4.31 15.48 5.92
C GLU A 160 -3.09 14.68 6.44
N GLY A 161 -2.27 14.12 5.56
CA GLY A 161 -1.06 13.38 5.88
C GLY A 161 -1.29 12.01 6.54
N LEU A 162 -2.54 11.54 6.57
CA LEU A 162 -2.92 10.28 7.19
C LEU A 162 -2.77 9.08 6.26
N GLY A 163 -2.75 9.29 4.94
CA GLY A 163 -2.53 8.24 3.96
C GLY A 163 -1.40 8.59 3.01
N GLY A 164 -0.92 7.59 2.28
CA GLY A 164 0.04 7.86 1.23
C GLY A 164 0.21 6.73 0.22
N LEU A 165 0.80 7.12 -0.90
CA LEU A 165 1.20 6.25 -1.99
C LEU A 165 2.69 6.45 -2.22
N ARG A 166 3.43 5.37 -2.32
CA ARG A 166 4.85 5.39 -2.66
C ARG A 166 5.06 4.55 -3.90
N HIS A 167 5.74 5.15 -4.87
CA HIS A 167 6.19 4.46 -6.07
C HIS A 167 7.71 4.45 -6.09
N ARG A 168 8.31 3.28 -6.28
CA ARG A 168 9.70 3.14 -6.66
C ARG A 168 9.74 2.73 -8.12
N TYR A 169 10.24 3.62 -8.98
CA TYR A 169 10.45 3.27 -10.39
C TYR A 169 11.76 2.51 -10.55
N ALA A 170 11.85 1.70 -11.60
CA ALA A 170 13.08 0.99 -11.93
C ALA A 170 14.17 2.01 -12.28
N ILE A 171 15.20 2.14 -11.44
CA ILE A 171 16.46 2.77 -11.83
C ILE A 171 17.34 1.68 -12.44
N SER A 172 18.12 2.03 -13.47
CA SER A 172 19.09 1.15 -14.09
C SER A 172 19.94 0.43 -13.03
N GLY A 173 19.69 -0.88 -12.85
CA GLY A 173 20.59 -1.76 -12.11
C GLY A 173 20.15 -2.39 -10.79
N SER A 174 18.86 -2.66 -10.50
CA SER A 174 18.42 -3.86 -9.69
C SER A 174 17.01 -3.81 -9.09
N SER A 175 16.23 -2.72 -9.15
CA SER A 175 14.89 -2.71 -8.51
C SER A 175 13.76 -2.87 -9.52
N GLU A 176 12.89 -3.86 -9.29
CA GLU A 176 11.57 -3.94 -9.92
C GLU A 176 10.73 -2.71 -9.51
N PRO A 177 9.85 -2.21 -10.40
CA PRO A 177 8.86 -1.21 -10.03
C PRO A 177 7.99 -1.72 -8.89
N ALA A 178 7.88 -0.92 -7.83
CA ALA A 178 7.11 -1.30 -6.63
C ALA A 178 6.24 -0.15 -6.15
N TRP A 179 4.96 -0.46 -5.94
CA TRP A 179 3.99 0.44 -5.35
C TRP A 179 3.69 0.02 -3.92
N ARG A 180 3.52 1.00 -3.04
CA ARG A 180 3.00 0.79 -1.70
C ARG A 180 1.98 1.85 -1.35
N ALA A 181 0.80 1.45 -0.89
CA ALA A 181 -0.18 2.33 -0.30
C ALA A 181 -0.40 1.99 1.18
N TRP A 182 -0.80 3.01 1.96
CA TRP A 182 -1.13 2.84 3.37
C TRP A 182 -2.17 3.86 3.83
N ALA A 183 -2.91 3.46 4.85
CA ALA A 183 -3.71 4.35 5.69
C ALA A 183 -3.16 4.31 7.12
N ASP A 184 -3.04 5.47 7.74
CA ASP A 184 -2.43 5.80 9.04
C ASP A 184 -0.91 6.12 9.04
N THR A 185 -0.59 7.22 9.72
CA THR A 185 0.75 7.76 10.00
C THR A 185 1.67 6.79 10.74
N ARG A 186 1.12 5.85 11.53
CA ARG A 186 1.92 4.90 12.32
C ARG A 186 2.64 3.87 11.46
N ALA A 187 2.11 3.56 10.28
CA ALA A 187 2.76 2.64 9.33
C ALA A 187 3.95 3.28 8.60
N ASN A 188 4.00 4.62 8.49
CA ASN A 188 5.10 5.36 7.88
C ASN A 188 6.33 5.51 8.82
N ARG A 189 6.23 5.07 10.07
CA ARG A 189 7.24 5.33 11.11
C ARG A 189 8.49 4.46 11.04
N THR A 190 8.66 3.67 9.98
CA THR A 190 9.91 2.95 9.68
C THR A 190 10.98 3.82 9.01
N GLY A 191 10.66 5.06 8.60
CA GLY A 191 11.61 5.96 7.91
C GLY A 191 12.10 7.19 8.69
N ARG A 192 11.47 7.58 9.80
CA ARG A 192 11.91 8.76 10.60
C ARG A 192 12.75 8.36 11.80
N ARG A 193 14.05 8.08 11.58
CA ARG A 193 15.06 8.48 12.57
C ARG A 193 15.43 9.93 12.29
N THR A 194 14.67 10.87 12.84
CA THR A 194 15.24 12.19 13.11
C THR A 194 16.18 12.01 14.28
N SER A 195 17.49 11.87 14.00
CA SER A 195 18.52 12.10 15.00
C SER A 195 18.47 13.58 15.36
N ARG A 196 17.68 13.94 16.36
CA ARG A 196 17.90 15.18 17.08
C ARG A 196 19.09 14.93 17.98
N SER A 197 20.29 15.25 17.50
CA SER A 197 21.46 15.34 18.37
C SER A 197 21.14 16.31 19.49
N PRO A 198 21.29 15.94 20.77
CA PRO A 198 21.20 16.92 21.84
C PRO A 198 22.29 17.96 21.61
N ARG A 199 21.89 19.24 21.65
CA ARG A 199 22.78 20.38 21.57
C ARG A 199 23.85 20.21 22.65
N PRO A 200 25.16 20.24 22.34
CA PRO A 200 26.18 20.16 23.38
C PRO A 200 26.03 21.38 24.31
N PRO A 201 26.20 21.19 25.64
CA PRO A 201 26.17 22.30 26.57
C PRO A 201 27.30 23.29 26.25
N PRO A 202 27.12 24.60 26.52
CA PRO A 202 28.14 25.60 26.27
C PRO A 202 29.39 25.30 27.08
N SER A 203 30.53 25.27 26.40
CA SER A 203 31.85 25.01 26.99
C SER A 203 32.19 26.09 28.02
N SER A 204 32.40 25.67 29.28
CA SER A 204 32.93 26.51 30.34
C SER A 204 34.33 27.00 29.96
N ARG A 205 34.55 28.32 29.92
CA ARG A 205 35.88 28.93 29.76
C ARG A 205 36.76 28.56 30.96
N PRO A 206 38.05 28.18 30.76
CA PRO A 206 38.98 28.07 31.86
C PRO A 206 39.39 29.48 32.36
N SER A 207 39.40 29.65 33.68
CA SER A 207 39.95 30.82 34.36
C SER A 207 41.47 30.89 34.18
N PRO A 208 42.08 32.08 34.14
CA PRO A 208 43.52 32.22 33.95
C PRO A 208 44.30 31.85 35.23
N PRO A 209 45.57 31.43 35.10
CA PRO A 209 46.42 31.11 36.25
C PRO A 209 46.84 32.37 37.01
N HIS A 210 47.09 32.20 38.31
CA HIS A 210 47.59 33.21 39.24
C HIS A 210 49.00 33.70 38.90
#